data_AF-A0A9J6NZF3-F1
#
_entry.id   AF-A0A9J6NZF3-F1
#
_cell.length_a   1.000
_cell.length_b   1.000
_cell.length_c   1.000
_cell.angle_alpha   90.00
_cell.angle_beta   90.00
_cell.angle_gamma   90.00
#
_symmetry.space_group_name_H-M   'P 1'
#
loop_
_entity.id
_entity.type
_entity.pdbx_description
1 polymer ?
#
loop_
_entity_poly.entity_id
_entity_poly.type
_entity_poly.pdbx_seq_one_letter_code
_entity_poly.pdbx_strand_id
1 'polypeptide(L)' 'MVKFQYQVSYQQVYQWVKKYESGGEDALKDRRGRNKVEEELTPEERMNLEMKKLKEENEKLKAENAFLKKLEELERRQF' A
#
# COMPACT_ATOMS: atom_id res chain seq x y z
N MET A 1 -12.98 24.37 30.85
CA MET A 1 -11.68 24.19 31.52
C MET A 1 -10.60 23.60 30.61
N VAL A 2 -10.85 22.58 29.79
CA VAL A 2 -9.79 21.94 28.94
C VAL A 2 -9.26 22.82 27.78
N LYS A 3 -10.12 23.66 27.17
CA LYS A 3 -9.81 24.45 25.96
C LYS A 3 -8.62 25.42 26.11
N PHE A 4 -8.44 26.02 27.28
CA PHE A 4 -7.41 27.04 27.51
C PHE A 4 -6.04 26.44 27.86
N GLN A 5 -6.01 25.18 28.32
CA GLN A 5 -4.80 24.56 28.83
C GLN A 5 -3.96 23.89 27.74
N TYR A 6 -4.59 23.48 26.62
CA TYR A 6 -3.96 22.65 25.59
C TYR A 6 -4.11 23.19 24.16
N GLN A 7 -4.64 24.42 23.98
CA GLN A 7 -4.90 25.02 22.65
C GLN A 7 -5.71 24.13 21.68
N VAL A 8 -6.53 23.21 22.21
CA VAL A 8 -7.41 22.35 21.41
C VAL A 8 -8.82 22.93 21.34
N SER A 9 -9.41 22.89 20.15
CA SER A 9 -10.81 23.30 19.96
C SER A 9 -11.75 22.27 20.55
N TYR A 10 -12.93 22.73 20.99
CA TYR A 10 -13.99 21.84 21.48
C TYR A 10 -14.39 20.78 20.45
N GLN A 11 -14.36 21.15 19.16
CA GLN A 11 -14.66 20.24 18.06
C GLN A 11 -13.66 19.09 17.96
N GLN A 12 -12.37 19.32 18.22
CA GLN A 12 -11.35 18.28 18.23
C GLN A 12 -11.61 17.26 19.35
N VAL A 13 -11.90 17.75 20.56
CA VAL A 13 -12.22 16.89 21.71
C VAL A 13 -13.49 16.08 21.46
N TYR A 14 -14.54 16.70 20.91
CA TYR A 14 -15.77 16.02 20.55
C TYR A 14 -15.54 14.90 19.52
N GLN A 15 -14.73 15.15 18.49
CA GLN A 15 -14.39 14.12 17.51
C GLN A 15 -13.60 12.96 18.12
N TRP A 16 -12.69 13.22 19.08
CA TRP A 16 -11.98 12.14 19.78
C TRP A 16 -12.91 11.31 20.64
N VAL A 17 -13.81 11.93 21.41
CA VAL A 17 -14.80 11.21 22.22
C VAL A 17 -15.66 10.32 21.34
N LYS A 18 -16.19 10.85 20.24
CA LYS A 18 -17.01 10.09 19.29
C LYS A 18 -16.25 8.91 18.67
N LYS A 19 -14.96 9.10 18.32
CA LYS A 19 -14.12 8.01 17.79
C LYS A 19 -13.87 6.93 18.84
N TYR A 20 -13.58 7.34 20.07
CA TYR A 20 -13.36 6.44 21.19
C TYR A 20 -14.61 5.60 21.51
N GLU A 21 -15.79 6.22 21.53
CA GLU A 21 -17.05 5.49 21.72
C GLU A 21 -17.31 4.46 20.61
N SER A 22 -16.86 4.74 19.38
CA SER A 22 -17.08 3.84 18.23
C SER A 22 -16.10 2.66 18.11
N GLY A 23 -14.87 2.80 18.61
CA GLY A 23 -13.82 1.81 18.35
C GLY A 23 -12.70 1.78 19.39
N GLY A 24 -12.97 2.31 20.59
CA GLY A 24 -12.05 2.32 21.72
C GLY A 24 -10.76 3.07 21.43
N GLU A 25 -9.69 2.67 22.11
CA GLU A 25 -8.36 3.28 21.99
C GLU A 25 -7.76 3.13 20.58
N ASP A 26 -8.04 2.02 19.89
CA ASP A 26 -7.51 1.76 18.56
C ASP A 26 -8.03 2.73 17.49
N ALA A 27 -9.23 3.29 17.68
CA ALA A 27 -9.80 4.30 16.80
C ALA A 27 -9.17 5.69 16.96
N LEU A 28 -8.42 5.92 18.04
CA LEU A 28 -7.67 7.16 18.29
C LEU A 28 -6.23 7.11 17.76
N LYS A 29 -5.70 5.91 17.44
CA LYS A 29 -4.35 5.76 16.88
C LYS A 29 -4.25 6.44 15.51
N ASP A 30 -3.25 7.31 15.34
CA ASP A 30 -2.98 7.94 14.06
C ASP A 30 -2.40 6.90 13.07
N ARG A 31 -3.14 6.66 11.99
CA ARG A 31 -2.75 5.73 10.90
C ARG A 31 -2.26 6.46 9.65
N ARG A 32 -2.15 7.78 9.67
CA ARG A 32 -1.65 8.54 8.50
C ARG A 32 -0.20 8.14 8.19
N GLY A 33 0.08 7.87 6.93
CA GLY A 33 1.41 7.48 6.45
C GLY A 33 1.83 6.04 6.78
N ARG A 34 0.98 5.25 7.47
CA ARG A 34 1.20 3.82 7.65
C ARG A 34 0.39 3.07 6.60
N ASN A 35 1.09 2.47 5.62
CA ASN A 35 0.48 1.42 4.79
C ASN A 35 -0.12 0.37 5.73
N LYS A 36 -1.33 -0.11 5.44
CA LYS A 36 -1.93 -1.23 6.17
C LYS A 36 -0.84 -2.28 6.41
N VAL A 37 -0.59 -2.61 7.67
CA VAL A 37 0.32 -3.72 8.02
C VAL A 37 -0.18 -4.93 7.24
N GLU A 38 0.68 -5.77 6.67
CA GLU A 38 0.24 -6.88 5.80
C GLU A 38 -0.79 -7.82 6.47
N GLU A 39 -0.85 -7.81 7.81
CA GLU A 39 -1.83 -8.50 8.65
C GLU A 39 -3.24 -7.88 8.64
N GLU A 40 -3.39 -6.60 8.29
CA GLU A 40 -4.68 -5.90 8.14
C GLU A 40 -5.24 -5.95 6.70
N LEU A 41 -4.53 -6.56 5.75
CA LEU A 41 -5.01 -6.70 4.38
C LEU A 41 -6.07 -7.79 4.29
N THR A 42 -7.19 -7.50 3.63
CA THR A 42 -8.17 -8.54 3.32
C THR A 42 -7.55 -9.57 2.35
N PRO A 43 -8.07 -10.81 2.29
CA PRO A 43 -7.60 -11.81 1.33
C PRO A 43 -7.58 -11.30 -0.11
N GLU A 44 -8.58 -10.50 -0.48
CA GLU A 44 -8.68 -9.87 -1.81
C GLU A 44 -7.59 -8.82 -2.04
N GLU A 45 -7.30 -7.98 -1.05
CA GLU A 45 -6.23 -6.98 -1.14
C GLU A 45 -4.85 -7.65 -1.31
N ARG A 46 -4.60 -8.73 -0.55
CA ARG A 46 -3.39 -9.54 -0.67
C ARG A 46 -3.26 -10.17 -2.06
N MET A 47 -4.35 -10.77 -2.56
CA MET A 47 -4.38 -11.39 -3.88
C MET A 47 -4.14 -10.37 -5.00
N ASN A 48 -4.72 -9.17 -4.90
CA ASN A 48 -4.49 -8.10 -5.86
C ASN A 48 -3.04 -7.60 -5.85
N LEU A 49 -2.43 -7.50 -4.67
CA LEU A 49 -1.00 -7.18 -4.52
C LEU A 49 -0.11 -8.23 -5.16
N GLU A 50 -0.38 -9.50 -4.92
CA GLU A 50 0.37 -10.61 -5.50
C GLU A 50 0.20 -10.68 -7.02
N MET A 51 -1.03 -10.50 -7.51
CA MET A 51 -1.30 -10.44 -8.94
C MET A 51 -0.56 -9.28 -9.61
N LYS A 52 -0.46 -8.12 -8.95
CA LYS A 52 0.31 -6.97 -9.46
C LYS A 52 1.80 -7.30 -9.55
N LYS A 53 2.39 -7.86 -8.48
CA LYS A 53 3.79 -8.29 -8.47
C LYS A 53 4.08 -9.30 -9.59
N LEU A 54 3.22 -10.32 -9.74
CA LEU A 54 3.36 -11.33 -10.79
C LEU A 54 3.27 -10.73 -12.19
N LYS A 55 2.37 -9.76 -12.43
CA LYS A 55 2.28 -9.06 -13.72
C LYS A 55 3.56 -8.29 -14.04
N GLU A 56 4.11 -7.57 -13.07
CA GLU A 56 5.36 -6.82 -13.24
C GLU A 56 6.53 -7.75 -13.57
N GLU A 57 6.65 -8.88 -12.87
CA GLU A 57 7.67 -9.88 -13.14
C GLU A 57 7.49 -10.53 -14.53
N ASN A 58 6.25 -10.84 -14.91
CA ASN A 58 5.95 -11.41 -16.22
C ASN A 58 6.33 -10.45 -17.36
N GLU A 59 6.03 -9.16 -17.22
CA GLU A 59 6.42 -8.15 -18.22
C GLU A 59 7.94 -8.00 -18.31
N LYS A 60 8.65 -8.05 -17.18
CA LYS A 60 10.12 -8.05 -17.16
C LYS A 60 10.68 -9.26 -17.90
N LEU A 61 10.17 -10.46 -17.63
CA LEU A 61 10.60 -11.70 -18.28
C LEU A 61 10.28 -11.71 -19.78
N LYS A 62 9.16 -11.13 -20.21
CA LYS A 62 8.84 -10.96 -21.64
C LYS A 62 9.84 -10.06 -22.33
N ALA A 63 10.21 -8.94 -21.71
CA ALA A 63 11.21 -8.03 -22.26
C ALA A 63 12.59 -8.72 -22.38
N GLU A 64 12.99 -9.48 -21.37
CA GLU A 64 14.24 -10.25 -21.39
C GLU A 64 14.24 -11.32 -22.50
N ASN A 65 13.15 -12.08 -22.62
CA ASN A 65 13.00 -13.06 -23.69
C ASN A 65 13.00 -12.41 -25.08
N ALA A 66 12.35 -11.26 -25.26
CA ALA A 66 12.34 -10.54 -26.51
C ALA A 66 13.74 -10.05 -26.89
N PHE A 67 14.51 -9.57 -25.91
CA PHE A 67 15.89 -9.18 -26.09
C PHE A 67 16.77 -10.36 -26.52
N LEU A 68 16.69 -11.49 -25.81
CA LEU A 68 17.45 -12.70 -26.13
C LEU A 68 17.15 -13.22 -27.54
N LYS A 69 15.86 -13.28 -27.93
CA LYS A 69 15.47 -13.67 -29.29
C LYS A 69 16.06 -12.73 -30.34
N LYS A 70 16.14 -11.43 -30.04
CA LYS A 70 16.71 -10.47 -30.97
C LYS A 70 18.22 -10.65 -31.14
N LEU A 71 18.92 -10.97 -30.05
CA LEU A 71 20.35 -11.26 -30.07
C LEU A 71 20.63 -12.51 -30.92
N GLU A 72 19.89 -13.59 -30.69
CA GLU A 72 20.02 -14.83 -31.45
C GLU A 72 19.79 -14.62 -32.96
N GLU A 73 18.80 -13.79 -33.32
CA GLU A 73 18.55 -13.44 -34.72
C GLU A 73 19.73 -12.70 -35.36
N LEU A 74 20.40 -11.80 -34.63
CA LEU A 74 21.56 -11.07 -35.11
C LEU A 74 22.78 -12.00 -35.29
N GLU A 75 23.01 -12.92 -34.36
CA GLU A 75 24.08 -13.92 -34.45
C GLU A 75 23.86 -14.84 -35.66
N ARG A 76 22.63 -15.30 -35.91
CA ARG A 76 22.30 -16.11 -37.09
C ARG A 76 22.46 -15.38 -38.43
N ARG A 77 22.44 -14.04 -38.44
CA ARG A 77 22.67 -13.23 -39.66
C ARG A 77 24.15 -12.97 -39.93
N GLN A 78 25.02 -13.20 -38.94
CA GLN A 78 26.47 -13.01 -39.06
C GLN A 78 27.20 -14.26 -39.59
N PHE A 79 26.53 -15.42 -39.57
CA PHE A 79 26.94 -16.65 -40.26
C PHE A 79 26.15 -16.82 -41.57
#